data_AF-A0A812TWL8-F1
#
_entry.id   AF-A0A812TWL8-F1
#
_cell.length_a   1.000
_cell.length_b   1.000
_cell.length_c   1.000
_cell.angle_alpha   90.00
_cell.angle_beta   90.00
_cell.angle_gamma   90.00
#
_symmetry.space_group_name_H-M   'P 1'
#
loop_
_entity.id
_entity.type
_entity.pdbx_description
1 polymer ?
#
loop_
_entity_poly.entity_id
_entity_poly.type
_entity_poly.pdbx_seq_one_letter_code
_entity_poly.pdbx_strand_id
1 'polypeptide(L)'
;MELCNNAYCHRLRDALGNNYCYAGMVSIGDYQVVEATLRSGQSRTALLGAQALTNLPKVDRDIFFLQMPNLDVNSLHERFVACFKHYMFSEGFAERMKSEKAARLWAQLAEDYRRMPHGPGEEFHKASDKGLRGFFIRYFFYVMIGLDPEDPEVMRTLVPLMQGDTPIGFAYLWPMARLGILNGYINEIDSRIYNSPALSDFTEGEERYGKMSKLELARLSTCIFRLAAITGTLQLAKSITGGLKLPDYKDMDKIDIPSQWDKLDLKDDVALQNFCYE
;
A
#
# COMPACT_ATOMS: atom_id res chain seq x y z
N MET A 1 4.39 -7.17 -12.81
CA MET A 1 4.86 -8.12 -11.80
C MET A 1 3.68 -8.38 -10.88
N GLU A 2 3.00 -9.51 -11.06
CA GLU A 2 1.90 -9.91 -10.17
C GLU A 2 2.47 -10.62 -8.95
N LEU A 3 2.18 -10.12 -7.74
CA LEU A 3 2.27 -10.93 -6.53
C LEU A 3 1.00 -11.76 -6.46
N CYS A 4 1.07 -12.95 -7.04
CA CYS A 4 -0.08 -13.80 -7.37
C CYS A 4 -0.36 -14.78 -6.21
N ASN A 5 -1.13 -14.34 -5.20
CA ASN A 5 -1.41 -15.12 -3.98
C ASN A 5 -2.83 -15.73 -3.94
N ASN A 6 -3.37 -16.13 -5.10
CA ASN A 6 -4.70 -16.73 -5.20
C ASN A 6 -4.64 -18.17 -5.76
N ALA A 7 -5.71 -18.95 -5.54
CA ALA A 7 -5.81 -20.36 -5.95
C ALA A 7 -5.72 -20.59 -7.47
N TYR A 8 -5.89 -19.55 -8.30
CA TYR A 8 -5.69 -19.63 -9.74
C TYR A 8 -4.20 -19.53 -10.10
N CYS A 9 -3.48 -18.61 -9.46
CA CYS A 9 -2.03 -18.47 -9.60
C CYS A 9 -1.28 -19.72 -9.12
N HIS A 10 -1.70 -20.30 -7.99
CA HIS A 10 -1.12 -21.56 -7.52
C HIS A 10 -1.29 -22.68 -8.55
N ARG A 11 -2.47 -22.82 -9.15
CA ARG A 11 -2.72 -23.79 -10.23
C ARG A 11 -1.85 -23.55 -11.46
N LEU A 12 -1.67 -22.29 -11.88
CA LEU A 12 -0.80 -21.94 -13.00
C LEU A 12 0.67 -22.22 -12.69
N ARG A 13 1.13 -21.91 -11.47
CA ARG A 13 2.48 -22.21 -11.01
C ARG A 13 2.73 -23.72 -10.98
N ASP A 14 1.79 -24.49 -10.46
CA ASP A 14 1.91 -25.95 -10.40
C ASP A 14 1.94 -26.57 -11.81
N ALA A 15 1.24 -25.98 -12.77
CA ALA A 15 1.19 -26.46 -14.15
C ALA A 15 2.36 -25.97 -15.03
N LEU A 16 2.87 -24.75 -14.81
CA LEU A 16 3.79 -24.06 -15.73
C LEU A 16 5.17 -23.76 -15.10
N GLY A 17 5.36 -24.07 -13.82
CA GLY A 17 6.58 -23.79 -13.07
C GLY A 17 6.57 -22.43 -12.36
N ASN A 18 7.61 -22.15 -11.58
CA ASN A 18 7.72 -20.94 -10.74
C ASN A 18 7.81 -19.64 -11.56
N ASN A 19 8.34 -19.70 -12.77
CA ASN A 19 8.38 -18.58 -13.70
C ASN A 19 7.74 -19.04 -15.00
N TYR A 20 6.67 -18.38 -15.44
CA TYR A 20 5.89 -18.81 -16.58
C TYR A 20 5.45 -17.65 -17.46
N CYS A 21 5.28 -17.94 -18.74
CA CYS A 21 4.64 -17.02 -19.68
C CYS A 21 3.19 -17.46 -19.87
N TYR A 22 2.24 -16.56 -19.64
CA TYR A 22 0.82 -16.81 -19.89
C TYR A 22 0.18 -15.56 -20.52
N ALA A 23 -0.54 -15.75 -21.63
CA ALA A 23 -1.21 -14.68 -22.37
C ALA A 23 -0.28 -13.48 -22.73
N GLY A 24 0.98 -13.76 -23.06
CA GLY A 24 1.97 -12.73 -23.41
C GLY A 24 2.50 -11.92 -22.22
N MET A 25 2.21 -12.34 -20.99
CA MET A 25 2.76 -11.79 -19.75
C MET A 25 3.72 -12.78 -19.12
N VAL A 26 4.86 -12.28 -18.62
CA VAL A 26 5.80 -13.08 -17.83
C VAL A 26 5.45 -12.93 -16.36
N SER A 27 5.08 -14.05 -15.73
CA SER A 27 4.92 -14.17 -14.29
C SER A 27 6.21 -14.71 -13.69
N ILE A 28 6.75 -13.98 -12.70
CA ILE A 28 7.96 -14.36 -11.99
C ILE A 28 7.55 -14.66 -10.55
N GLY A 29 7.61 -15.93 -10.17
CA GLY A 29 7.32 -16.40 -8.82
C GLY A 29 8.56 -16.77 -8.01
N ASP A 30 9.74 -16.83 -8.65
CA ASP A 30 11.01 -17.03 -7.95
C ASP A 30 11.49 -15.74 -7.28
N TYR A 31 11.71 -15.79 -5.96
CA TYR A 31 12.09 -14.61 -5.17
C TYR A 31 13.43 -14.01 -5.63
N GLN A 32 14.44 -14.83 -5.94
CA GLN A 32 15.76 -14.33 -6.35
C GLN A 32 15.67 -13.62 -7.70
N VAL A 33 14.89 -14.18 -8.64
CA VAL A 33 14.65 -13.56 -9.93
C VAL A 33 13.82 -12.28 -9.78
N VAL A 34 12.80 -12.25 -8.92
CA VAL A 34 12.04 -11.04 -8.60
C VAL A 34 12.96 -9.96 -8.03
N GLU A 35 13.78 -10.30 -7.03
CA GLU A 35 14.71 -9.39 -6.39
C GLU A 35 15.71 -8.82 -7.40
N ALA A 36 16.37 -9.69 -8.19
CA ALA A 36 17.32 -9.26 -9.21
C ALA A 36 16.66 -8.36 -10.27
N THR A 37 15.43 -8.69 -10.69
CA THR A 37 14.68 -7.92 -11.70
C THR A 37 14.22 -6.56 -11.18
N LEU A 38 13.86 -6.46 -9.89
CA LEU A 38 13.49 -5.20 -9.25
C LEU A 38 14.72 -4.31 -9.02
N ARG A 39 15.89 -4.90 -8.78
CA ARG A 39 17.15 -4.20 -8.57
C ARG A 39 17.84 -3.80 -9.88
N SER A 40 17.60 -4.53 -10.97
CA SER A 40 18.13 -4.17 -12.28
C SER A 40 17.42 -2.90 -12.77
N GLY A 41 18.19 -1.84 -13.10
CA GLY A 41 17.61 -0.65 -13.71
C GLY A 41 16.92 -1.02 -15.03
N GLN A 42 15.68 -0.56 -15.20
CA GLN A 42 14.87 -0.98 -16.34
C GLN A 42 14.76 0.15 -17.37
N SER A 43 15.11 -0.13 -18.63
CA SER A 43 14.82 0.77 -19.75
C SER A 43 13.31 0.80 -19.99
N ARG A 44 12.62 1.93 -19.80
CA ARG A 44 11.16 1.97 -20.02
C ARG A 44 10.69 3.18 -20.81
N THR A 45 9.92 2.87 -21.86
CA THR A 45 9.06 3.76 -22.64
C THR A 45 7.62 3.67 -22.08
N ALA A 46 6.59 4.16 -22.77
CA ALA A 46 5.16 4.06 -22.38
C ALA A 46 4.60 2.61 -22.30
N LEU A 47 5.49 1.62 -22.27
CA LEU A 47 5.20 0.19 -22.26
C LEU A 47 5.81 -0.43 -21.00
N LEU A 48 5.02 -1.25 -20.30
CA LEU A 48 5.53 -2.14 -19.26
C LEU A 48 5.90 -3.48 -19.95
N GLY A 49 7.12 -3.57 -20.49
CA GLY A 49 7.49 -4.65 -21.40
C GLY A 49 6.96 -4.43 -22.82
N ALA A 50 6.23 -5.39 -23.39
CA ALA A 50 5.64 -5.28 -24.73
C ALA A 50 4.19 -4.74 -24.74
N GLN A 51 3.61 -4.44 -23.58
CA GLN A 51 2.21 -4.03 -23.47
C GLN A 51 2.06 -2.53 -23.17
N ALA A 52 1.15 -1.90 -23.92
CA ALA A 52 0.72 -0.54 -23.66
C ALA A 52 -0.20 -0.51 -22.44
N LEU A 53 0.12 0.35 -21.46
CA LEU A 53 -0.78 0.62 -20.35
C LEU A 53 -1.93 1.50 -20.85
N THR A 54 -2.98 0.87 -21.37
CA THR A 54 -4.21 1.59 -21.70
C THR A 54 -5.00 1.85 -20.42
N ASN A 55 -5.53 3.06 -20.23
CA ASN A 55 -6.42 3.48 -19.14
C ASN A 55 -5.79 4.06 -17.86
N LEU A 56 -4.50 4.45 -17.86
CA LEU A 56 -3.98 5.33 -16.81
C LEU A 56 -4.71 6.69 -16.89
N PRO A 57 -4.99 7.35 -15.75
CA PRO A 57 -5.50 8.72 -15.77
C PRO A 57 -4.54 9.58 -16.56
N LYS A 58 -4.96 10.03 -17.75
CA LYS A 58 -4.14 10.92 -18.57
C LYS A 58 -3.91 12.21 -17.78
N VAL A 59 -2.66 12.42 -17.45
CA VAL A 59 -2.08 13.74 -17.20
C VAL A 59 -1.12 13.96 -18.37
N ASP A 60 -0.58 15.15 -18.54
CA ASP A 60 0.38 15.42 -19.63
C ASP A 60 1.60 14.47 -19.62
N ARG A 61 1.80 13.71 -18.51
CA ARG A 61 2.83 12.67 -18.32
C ARG A 61 2.29 11.39 -17.66
N ASP A 62 2.85 10.23 -18.00
CA ASP A 62 2.49 8.92 -17.43
C ASP A 62 3.13 8.69 -16.04
N ILE A 63 2.45 9.16 -14.98
CA ILE A 63 2.92 9.13 -13.58
C ILE A 63 3.25 7.72 -13.06
N PHE A 64 2.60 6.67 -13.56
CA PHE A 64 2.81 5.30 -13.11
C PHE A 64 4.21 4.77 -13.46
N PHE A 65 4.77 5.16 -14.61
CA PHE A 65 6.13 4.79 -14.99
C PHE A 65 7.20 5.60 -14.24
N LEU A 66 6.82 6.72 -13.62
CA LEU A 66 7.71 7.64 -12.91
C LEU A 66 7.98 7.20 -11.45
N GLN A 67 7.38 6.10 -10.99
CA GLN A 67 7.60 5.51 -9.67
C GLN A 67 8.70 4.45 -9.60
N MET A 68 9.36 4.13 -10.73
CA MET A 68 10.35 3.05 -10.77
C MET A 68 11.76 3.56 -11.10
N PRO A 69 12.81 3.01 -10.46
CA PRO A 69 14.17 3.45 -10.67
C PRO A 69 14.59 3.29 -12.14
N ASN A 70 15.07 4.39 -12.73
CA ASN A 70 15.62 4.42 -14.08
C ASN A 70 17.15 4.37 -14.00
N LEU A 71 17.81 3.87 -15.04
CA LEU A 71 19.28 3.80 -15.15
C LEU A 71 19.94 5.18 -15.26
N ASP A 72 19.15 6.24 -15.47
CA ASP A 72 19.66 7.59 -15.65
C ASP A 72 19.69 8.37 -14.33
N VAL A 73 20.89 8.81 -13.93
CA VAL A 73 21.22 9.48 -12.64
C VAL A 73 20.65 10.92 -12.55
N ASN A 74 19.87 11.34 -13.54
CA ASN A 74 19.11 12.61 -13.58
C ASN A 74 17.62 12.38 -13.90
N SER A 75 17.14 11.15 -13.69
CA SER A 75 15.80 10.77 -14.11
C SER A 75 14.70 11.54 -13.38
N LEU A 76 13.62 11.81 -14.09
CA LEU A 76 12.41 12.43 -13.55
C LEU A 76 11.86 11.66 -12.34
N HIS A 77 12.15 10.36 -12.25
CA HIS A 77 11.82 9.48 -11.12
C HIS A 77 12.39 10.02 -9.79
N GLU A 78 13.69 10.30 -9.71
CA GLU A 78 14.32 10.74 -8.46
C GLU A 78 13.76 12.10 -8.00
N ARG A 79 13.50 13.00 -8.95
CA ARG A 79 12.85 14.29 -8.68
C ARG A 79 11.41 14.12 -8.17
N PHE A 80 10.68 13.14 -8.70
CA PHE A 80 9.31 12.84 -8.29
C PHE A 80 9.28 12.16 -6.92
N VAL A 81 10.21 11.26 -6.63
CA VAL A 81 10.42 10.66 -5.32
C VAL A 81 10.79 11.74 -4.30
N ALA A 82 11.66 12.68 -4.66
CA ALA A 82 12.02 13.81 -3.82
C ALA A 82 10.81 14.70 -3.51
N CYS A 83 9.98 15.00 -4.53
CA CYS A 83 8.73 15.74 -4.36
C CYS A 83 7.78 15.02 -3.40
N PHE A 84 7.52 13.73 -3.63
CA PHE A 84 6.67 12.92 -2.77
C PHE A 84 7.18 12.93 -1.32
N LYS A 85 8.49 12.69 -1.11
CA LYS A 85 9.06 12.68 0.23
C LYS A 85 8.95 14.03 0.92
N HIS A 86 9.19 15.12 0.20
CA HIS A 86 9.16 16.47 0.75
C HIS A 86 7.78 16.82 1.32
N TYR A 87 6.72 16.53 0.59
CA TYR A 87 5.36 16.89 1.01
C TYR A 87 4.71 15.84 1.92
N MET A 88 4.92 14.54 1.67
CA MET A 88 4.27 13.45 2.41
C MET A 88 4.95 13.12 3.75
N PHE A 89 6.26 13.39 3.86
CA PHE A 89 7.04 13.22 5.10
C PHE A 89 7.54 14.57 5.63
N SER A 90 6.64 15.56 5.60
CA SER A 90 6.87 16.92 6.09
C SER A 90 6.83 17.01 7.62
N GLU A 91 7.09 18.20 8.18
CA GLU A 91 6.92 18.45 9.61
C GLU A 91 5.49 18.16 10.07
N GLY A 92 4.48 18.51 9.27
CA GLY A 92 3.08 18.20 9.55
C GLY A 92 2.81 16.69 9.66
N PHE A 93 3.54 15.84 8.93
CA PHE A 93 3.47 14.38 9.12
C PHE A 93 3.98 13.98 10.51
N ALA A 94 5.13 14.51 10.93
CA ALA A 94 5.71 14.22 12.24
C ALA A 94 4.83 14.74 13.39
N GLU A 95 4.21 15.91 13.23
CA GLU A 95 3.26 16.47 14.20
C GLU A 95 2.01 15.61 14.33
N ARG A 96 1.41 15.20 13.20
CA ARG A 96 0.21 14.35 13.21
C ARG A 96 0.50 13.00 13.86
N MET A 97 1.67 12.42 13.63
CA MET A 97 2.09 11.17 14.29
C MET A 97 2.14 11.29 15.83
N LYS A 98 2.53 12.46 16.34
CA LYS A 98 2.63 12.75 17.78
C LYS A 98 1.35 13.35 18.38
N SER A 99 0.33 13.58 17.56
CA SER A 99 -0.90 14.24 18.00
C SER A 99 -1.75 13.34 18.90
N GLU A 100 -2.57 13.96 19.75
CA GLU A 100 -3.55 13.24 20.57
C GLU A 100 -4.50 12.40 19.70
N LYS A 101 -4.87 12.89 18.52
CA LYS A 101 -5.74 12.16 17.59
C LYS A 101 -5.09 10.85 17.13
N ALA A 102 -3.79 10.84 16.81
CA ALA A 102 -3.06 9.62 16.49
C ALA A 102 -2.96 8.67 17.70
N ALA A 103 -2.70 9.20 18.90
CA ALA A 103 -2.66 8.41 20.13
C ALA A 103 -4.02 7.74 20.43
N ARG A 104 -5.15 8.44 20.21
CA ARG A 104 -6.49 7.87 20.36
C ARG A 104 -6.74 6.71 19.40
N LEU A 105 -6.29 6.81 18.15
CA LEU A 105 -6.43 5.72 17.18
C LEU A 105 -5.67 4.46 17.63
N TRP A 106 -4.44 4.62 18.16
CA TRP A 106 -3.69 3.50 18.73
C TRP A 106 -4.37 2.89 19.95
N ALA A 107 -4.88 3.73 20.86
CA ALA A 107 -5.61 3.26 22.03
C ALA A 107 -6.89 2.48 21.63
N GLN A 108 -7.60 2.96 20.60
CA GLN A 108 -8.77 2.26 20.07
C GLN A 108 -8.40 0.92 19.45
N LEU A 109 -7.30 0.84 18.68
CA LEU A 109 -6.83 -0.44 18.13
C LEU A 109 -6.53 -1.46 19.24
N ALA A 110 -5.85 -1.03 20.30
CA ALA A 110 -5.54 -1.89 21.44
C ALA A 110 -6.82 -2.39 22.13
N GLU A 111 -7.84 -1.54 22.24
CA GLU A 111 -9.12 -1.95 22.81
C GLU A 111 -9.91 -2.87 21.89
N ASP A 112 -9.88 -2.60 20.58
CA ASP A 112 -10.49 -3.46 19.57
C ASP A 112 -9.84 -4.85 19.59
N TYR A 113 -8.52 -4.95 19.75
CA TYR A 113 -7.84 -6.25 19.87
C TYR A 113 -8.36 -7.06 21.06
N ARG A 114 -8.54 -6.41 22.23
CA ARG A 114 -9.05 -7.07 23.45
C ARG A 114 -10.51 -7.50 23.34
N ARG A 115 -11.34 -6.73 22.65
CA ARG A 115 -12.80 -6.93 22.62
C ARG A 115 -13.30 -7.72 21.42
N MET A 116 -12.55 -7.71 20.32
CA MET A 116 -12.97 -8.34 19.07
C MET A 116 -12.35 -9.73 18.92
N PRO A 117 -13.05 -10.67 18.27
CA PRO A 117 -12.43 -11.90 17.79
C PRO A 117 -11.27 -11.58 16.83
N HIS A 118 -10.07 -12.08 17.14
CA HIS A 118 -8.79 -11.74 16.49
C HIS A 118 -7.97 -12.95 16.02
N GLY A 119 -8.56 -14.14 15.96
CA GLY A 119 -7.99 -15.31 15.30
C GLY A 119 -7.91 -15.19 13.77
N PRO A 120 -7.40 -16.24 13.08
CA PRO A 120 -7.21 -16.22 11.64
C PRO A 120 -8.50 -15.92 10.87
N GLY A 121 -8.50 -14.80 10.14
CA GLY A 121 -9.66 -14.36 9.37
C GLY A 121 -10.84 -13.87 10.22
N GLU A 122 -10.64 -13.51 11.48
CA GLU A 122 -11.71 -12.97 12.33
C GLU A 122 -11.93 -11.46 12.15
N GLU A 123 -12.90 -10.92 12.88
CA GLU A 123 -13.45 -9.58 12.69
C GLU A 123 -12.40 -8.48 12.90
N PHE A 124 -11.51 -8.62 13.88
CA PHE A 124 -10.42 -7.67 14.15
C PHE A 124 -9.59 -7.37 12.89
N HIS A 125 -9.36 -8.36 12.03
CA HIS A 125 -8.55 -8.22 10.81
C HIS A 125 -9.34 -7.73 9.58
N LYS A 126 -10.67 -7.85 9.62
CA LYS A 126 -11.55 -7.68 8.45
C LYS A 126 -12.42 -6.43 8.51
N ALA A 127 -12.85 -6.00 9.69
CA ALA A 127 -13.72 -4.84 9.85
C ALA A 127 -13.12 -3.56 9.25
N SER A 128 -13.93 -2.77 8.55
CA SER A 128 -13.48 -1.56 7.85
C SER A 128 -13.52 -0.29 8.70
N ASP A 129 -14.29 -0.31 9.77
CA ASP A 129 -14.60 0.83 10.63
C ASP A 129 -13.89 0.77 11.98
N LYS A 130 -13.50 -0.44 12.42
CA LYS A 130 -12.79 -0.78 13.66
C LYS A 130 -11.74 -1.88 13.42
N GLY A 131 -11.04 -2.29 14.47
CA GLY A 131 -9.99 -3.30 14.41
C GLY A 131 -8.79 -2.85 13.58
N LEU A 132 -7.96 -3.81 13.18
CA LEU A 132 -6.70 -3.55 12.50
C LEU A 132 -6.87 -2.78 11.19
N ARG A 133 -7.81 -3.21 10.34
CA ARG A 133 -8.00 -2.59 9.03
C ARG A 133 -8.59 -1.19 9.16
N GLY A 134 -9.63 -0.99 9.98
CA GLY A 134 -10.20 0.32 10.25
C GLY A 134 -9.18 1.29 10.83
N PHE A 135 -8.38 0.83 11.79
CA PHE A 135 -7.24 1.58 12.32
C PHE A 135 -6.26 1.98 11.21
N PHE A 136 -5.80 1.03 10.39
CA PHE A 136 -4.82 1.33 9.34
C PHE A 136 -5.33 2.38 8.36
N ILE A 137 -6.59 2.31 7.93
CA ILE A 137 -7.18 3.30 7.03
C ILE A 137 -7.16 4.68 7.69
N ARG A 138 -7.72 4.79 8.91
CA ARG A 138 -7.82 6.06 9.64
C ARG A 138 -6.45 6.65 9.94
N TYR A 139 -5.57 5.85 10.54
CA TYR A 139 -4.25 6.28 10.98
C TYR A 139 -3.36 6.64 9.81
N PHE A 140 -3.31 5.80 8.78
CA PHE A 140 -2.44 6.03 7.62
C PHE A 140 -2.78 7.35 6.91
N PHE A 141 -4.05 7.56 6.55
CA PHE A 141 -4.42 8.76 5.82
C PHE A 141 -4.42 10.02 6.69
N TYR A 142 -4.71 9.89 7.99
CA TYR A 142 -4.53 10.99 8.91
C TYR A 142 -3.05 11.40 9.00
N VAL A 143 -2.14 10.47 9.30
CA VAL A 143 -0.73 10.81 9.51
C VAL A 143 -0.06 11.23 8.20
N MET A 144 -0.25 10.48 7.11
CA MET A 144 0.37 10.77 5.81
C MET A 144 -0.13 12.08 5.22
N ILE A 145 -1.45 12.29 5.16
CA ILE A 145 -2.02 13.39 4.38
C ILE A 145 -2.91 14.36 5.16
N GLY A 146 -3.18 14.09 6.44
CA GLY A 146 -3.93 14.99 7.30
C GLY A 146 -5.44 14.94 7.13
N LEU A 147 -5.98 13.97 6.38
CA LEU A 147 -7.43 13.81 6.26
C LEU A 147 -8.02 13.42 7.61
N ASP A 148 -9.20 13.98 7.94
CA ASP A 148 -9.83 13.73 9.22
C ASP A 148 -10.27 12.25 9.33
N PRO A 149 -9.72 11.46 10.26
CA PRO A 149 -10.09 10.07 10.41
C PRO A 149 -11.52 9.89 10.94
N GLU A 150 -12.18 10.93 11.45
CA GLU A 150 -13.55 10.88 11.98
C GLU A 150 -14.60 11.30 10.93
N ASP A 151 -14.19 11.85 9.78
CA ASP A 151 -15.09 12.27 8.70
C ASP A 151 -15.66 11.04 7.94
N PRO A 152 -16.98 10.78 8.01
CA PRO A 152 -17.60 9.63 7.36
C PRO A 152 -17.49 9.66 5.84
N GLU A 153 -17.53 10.85 5.22
CA GLU A 153 -17.43 11.00 3.77
C GLU A 153 -16.01 10.71 3.28
N VAL A 154 -15.00 11.14 4.05
CA VAL A 154 -13.60 10.78 3.77
C VAL A 154 -13.40 9.27 3.89
N MET A 155 -13.90 8.65 4.96
CA MET A 155 -13.77 7.20 5.16
C MET A 155 -14.50 6.39 4.08
N ARG A 156 -15.68 6.83 3.64
CA ARG A 156 -16.42 6.22 2.52
C ARG A 156 -15.59 6.18 1.24
N THR A 157 -14.80 7.22 0.98
CA THR A 157 -13.89 7.27 -0.17
C THR A 157 -12.63 6.42 0.05
N LEU A 158 -12.06 6.33 1.26
CA LEU A 158 -10.75 5.70 1.47
C LEU A 158 -10.78 4.20 1.80
N VAL A 159 -11.87 3.71 2.42
CA VAL A 159 -12.02 2.30 2.77
C VAL A 159 -11.86 1.39 1.54
N PRO A 160 -12.56 1.63 0.41
CA PRO A 160 -12.44 0.74 -0.74
C PRO A 160 -11.03 0.79 -1.38
N LEU A 161 -10.35 1.95 -1.37
CA LEU A 161 -8.96 2.07 -1.84
C LEU A 161 -8.02 1.11 -1.09
N MET A 162 -8.25 0.91 0.22
CA MET A 162 -7.42 0.05 1.06
C MET A 162 -7.85 -1.42 1.05
N GLN A 163 -9.11 -1.73 0.73
CA GLN A 163 -9.66 -3.08 0.86
C GLN A 163 -9.19 -4.07 -0.20
N GLY A 164 -8.69 -3.63 -1.36
CA GLY A 164 -8.39 -4.57 -2.43
C GLY A 164 -9.49 -4.65 -3.46
N ASP A 165 -10.74 -4.48 -3.02
CA ASP A 165 -11.97 -4.69 -3.79
C ASP A 165 -12.26 -3.59 -4.81
N THR A 166 -11.32 -2.65 -4.98
CA THR A 166 -11.55 -1.49 -5.84
C THR A 166 -11.15 -1.69 -7.29
N PRO A 167 -11.92 -1.06 -8.18
CA PRO A 167 -11.52 -0.60 -9.51
C PRO A 167 -10.04 -0.26 -9.72
N ILE A 168 -9.40 0.38 -8.74
CA ILE A 168 -8.02 0.86 -8.81
C ILE A 168 -7.03 -0.31 -8.87
N GLY A 169 -7.31 -1.42 -8.16
CA GLY A 169 -6.54 -2.66 -8.34
C GLY A 169 -6.61 -3.16 -9.78
N PHE A 170 -7.79 -3.13 -10.38
CA PHE A 170 -7.97 -3.51 -11.77
C PHE A 170 -7.28 -2.53 -12.73
N ALA A 171 -7.45 -1.22 -12.58
CA ALA A 171 -6.87 -0.23 -13.49
C ALA A 171 -5.34 -0.18 -13.47
N TYR A 172 -4.71 -0.41 -12.30
CA TYR A 172 -3.25 -0.27 -12.13
C TYR A 172 -2.48 -1.59 -12.06
N LEU A 173 -3.09 -2.69 -11.58
CA LEU A 173 -2.44 -4.02 -11.57
C LEU A 173 -2.87 -4.89 -12.75
N TRP A 174 -4.03 -4.63 -13.35
CA TRP A 174 -4.52 -5.30 -14.56
C TRP A 174 -4.80 -4.30 -15.68
N PRO A 175 -3.76 -3.82 -16.40
CA PRO A 175 -3.92 -2.86 -17.51
C PRO A 175 -4.89 -3.30 -18.62
N MET A 176 -5.32 -4.57 -18.61
CA MET A 176 -6.34 -5.17 -19.48
C MET A 176 -7.78 -4.83 -19.07
N ALA A 177 -8.03 -4.33 -17.85
CA ALA A 177 -9.36 -4.05 -17.34
C ALA A 177 -9.90 -2.70 -17.87
N ARG A 178 -10.52 -2.74 -19.06
CA ARG A 178 -11.39 -1.65 -19.55
C ARG A 178 -12.63 -1.55 -18.66
N LEU A 179 -12.64 -0.61 -17.74
CA LEU A 179 -13.85 -0.28 -16.98
C LEU A 179 -13.96 1.24 -16.87
N GLY A 180 -14.74 1.88 -17.76
CA GLY A 180 -14.96 3.34 -17.74
C GLY A 180 -15.68 3.85 -16.49
N ILE A 181 -16.29 2.94 -15.71
CA ILE A 181 -17.01 3.20 -14.46
C ILE A 181 -16.04 3.53 -13.30
N LEU A 182 -14.75 3.25 -13.47
CA LEU A 182 -13.72 3.35 -12.43
C LEU A 182 -13.11 4.75 -12.28
N ASN A 183 -13.21 5.58 -13.33
CA ASN A 183 -12.56 6.89 -13.38
C ASN A 183 -13.16 7.88 -12.37
N GLY A 184 -14.47 7.80 -12.11
CA GLY A 184 -15.14 8.69 -11.16
C GLY A 184 -14.59 8.54 -9.74
N TYR A 185 -14.35 7.30 -9.32
CA TYR A 185 -13.85 7.00 -7.99
C TYR A 185 -12.35 7.35 -7.82
N ILE A 186 -11.53 7.12 -8.86
CA ILE A 186 -10.13 7.57 -8.87
C ILE A 186 -10.05 9.10 -8.74
N ASN A 187 -10.88 9.82 -9.51
CA ASN A 187 -10.92 11.28 -9.45
C ASN A 187 -11.36 11.81 -8.08
N GLU A 188 -12.27 11.09 -7.39
CA GLU A 188 -12.68 11.45 -6.03
C GLU A 188 -11.53 11.33 -5.03
N ILE A 189 -10.76 10.24 -5.10
CA ILE A 189 -9.56 10.04 -4.26
C ILE A 189 -8.49 11.08 -4.58
N ASP A 190 -8.19 11.28 -5.87
CA ASP A 190 -7.22 12.29 -6.31
C ASP A 190 -7.62 13.67 -5.79
N SER A 191 -8.90 14.02 -5.84
CA SER A 191 -9.43 15.28 -5.31
C SER A 191 -9.27 15.39 -3.79
N ARG A 192 -9.52 14.31 -3.04
CA ARG A 192 -9.30 14.29 -1.58
C ARG A 192 -7.83 14.51 -1.24
N ILE A 193 -6.90 13.86 -1.95
CA ILE A 193 -5.47 14.03 -1.73
C ILE A 193 -5.02 15.43 -2.16
N TYR A 194 -5.48 15.92 -3.31
CA TYR A 194 -5.19 17.26 -3.82
C TYR A 194 -5.57 18.36 -2.80
N ASN A 195 -6.71 18.19 -2.13
CA ASN A 195 -7.21 19.11 -1.10
C ASN A 195 -6.76 18.76 0.32
N SER A 196 -5.85 17.79 0.48
CA SER A 196 -5.41 17.35 1.80
C SER A 196 -4.50 18.36 2.48
N PRO A 197 -4.49 18.42 3.82
CA PRO A 197 -3.59 19.30 4.57
C PRO A 197 -2.10 19.10 4.25
N ALA A 198 -1.65 17.89 3.93
CA ALA A 198 -0.25 17.67 3.55
C ALA A 198 0.17 18.36 2.24
N LEU A 199 -0.80 18.76 1.41
CA LEU A 199 -0.53 19.49 0.18
C LEU A 199 -0.99 20.96 0.26
N SER A 200 -1.28 21.53 1.43
CA SER A 200 -1.70 22.93 1.55
C SER A 200 -0.66 23.89 0.97
N ASP A 201 0.62 23.58 1.19
CA ASP A 201 1.74 24.45 0.86
C ASP A 201 2.47 24.02 -0.42
N PHE A 202 1.82 23.20 -1.25
CA PHE A 202 2.40 22.72 -2.50
C PHE A 202 2.66 23.88 -3.47
N THR A 203 3.92 24.01 -3.89
CA THR A 203 4.33 25.01 -4.88
C THR A 203 4.47 24.37 -6.26
N GLU A 204 3.68 24.84 -7.23
CA GLU A 204 3.74 24.33 -8.59
C GLU A 204 4.97 24.83 -9.37
N GLY A 205 5.40 24.07 -10.38
CA GLY A 205 6.40 24.51 -11.35
C GLY A 205 7.86 24.47 -10.87
N GLU A 206 8.13 23.88 -9.71
CA GLU A 206 9.49 23.76 -9.17
C GLU A 206 10.37 22.83 -10.04
N GLU A 207 11.46 23.38 -10.59
CA GLU A 207 12.39 22.63 -11.45
C GLU A 207 13.04 21.44 -10.74
N ARG A 208 13.34 21.58 -9.44
CA ARG A 208 13.89 20.51 -8.59
C ARG A 208 12.96 19.30 -8.47
N TYR A 209 11.66 19.51 -8.69
CA TYR A 209 10.63 18.47 -8.71
C TYR A 209 10.17 18.14 -10.13
N GLY A 210 10.92 18.58 -11.16
CA GLY A 210 10.58 18.32 -12.56
C GLY A 210 9.30 19.02 -13.02
N LYS A 211 8.96 20.17 -12.41
CA LYS A 211 7.73 20.92 -12.65
C LYS A 211 6.48 20.06 -12.44
N MET A 212 6.47 19.24 -11.39
CA MET A 212 5.30 18.46 -11.01
C MET A 212 4.16 19.40 -10.60
N SER A 213 2.97 19.17 -11.13
CA SER A 213 1.73 19.81 -10.68
C SER A 213 1.18 19.13 -9.44
N LYS A 214 0.33 19.83 -8.69
CA LYS A 214 -0.28 19.27 -7.48
C LYS A 214 -1.15 18.05 -7.77
N LEU A 215 -1.83 18.05 -8.92
CA LEU A 215 -2.63 16.91 -9.39
C LEU A 215 -1.75 15.71 -9.75
N GLU A 216 -0.57 15.92 -10.33
CA GLU A 216 0.38 14.84 -10.59
C GLU A 216 0.86 14.21 -9.27
N LEU A 217 1.15 15.01 -8.25
CA LEU A 217 1.52 14.48 -6.93
C LEU A 217 0.37 13.72 -6.26
N ALA A 218 -0.86 14.21 -6.37
CA ALA A 218 -2.04 13.53 -5.82
C ALA A 218 -2.22 12.15 -6.45
N ARG A 219 -2.16 12.06 -7.79
CA ARG A 219 -2.25 10.80 -8.54
C ARG A 219 -1.11 9.84 -8.22
N LEU A 220 0.12 10.36 -8.10
CA LEU A 220 1.28 9.58 -7.67
C LEU A 220 1.03 8.97 -6.29
N SER A 221 0.47 9.76 -5.37
CA SER A 221 0.17 9.34 -4.00
C SER A 221 -0.93 8.28 -3.97
N THR A 222 -2.01 8.44 -4.74
CA THR A 222 -3.05 7.41 -4.92
C THR A 222 -2.44 6.05 -5.27
N CYS A 223 -1.52 6.02 -6.24
CA CYS A 223 -0.82 4.80 -6.64
C CYS A 223 0.04 4.22 -5.51
N ILE A 224 0.85 5.05 -4.84
CA ILE A 224 1.74 4.60 -3.75
C ILE A 224 0.93 4.06 -2.57
N PHE A 225 -0.12 4.76 -2.17
CA PHE A 225 -1.00 4.36 -1.07
C PHE A 225 -1.73 3.05 -1.40
N ARG A 226 -2.13 2.86 -2.67
CA ARG A 226 -2.70 1.59 -3.11
C ARG A 226 -1.71 0.44 -3.01
N LEU A 227 -0.46 0.65 -3.43
CA LEU A 227 0.59 -0.37 -3.28
C LEU A 227 0.80 -0.70 -1.79
N ALA A 228 0.90 0.32 -0.93
CA ALA A 228 1.01 0.14 0.52
C ALA A 228 -0.18 -0.63 1.12
N ALA A 229 -1.38 -0.47 0.56
CA ALA A 229 -2.56 -1.21 0.98
C ALA A 229 -2.51 -2.70 0.64
N ILE A 230 -2.01 -3.04 -0.56
CA ILE A 230 -2.03 -4.40 -1.10
C ILE A 230 -0.85 -5.21 -0.56
N THR A 231 0.35 -4.63 -0.52
CA THR A 231 1.61 -5.34 -0.24
C THR A 231 2.33 -4.82 1.00
N GLY A 232 1.81 -3.79 1.66
CA GLY A 232 2.51 -3.08 2.71
C GLY A 232 2.07 -3.44 4.14
N THR A 233 2.12 -2.43 5.00
CA THR A 233 2.09 -2.55 6.46
C THR A 233 0.85 -3.26 7.01
N LEU A 234 -0.31 -3.15 6.36
CA LEU A 234 -1.51 -3.86 6.79
C LEU A 234 -1.37 -5.39 6.65
N GLN A 235 -0.75 -5.89 5.57
CA GLN A 235 -0.54 -7.33 5.43
C GLN A 235 0.51 -7.83 6.40
N LEU A 236 1.60 -7.06 6.58
CA LEU A 236 2.61 -7.36 7.60
C LEU A 236 1.96 -7.41 9.00
N ALA A 237 1.16 -6.41 9.33
CA ALA A 237 0.45 -6.33 10.60
C ALA A 237 -0.50 -7.52 10.80
N LYS A 238 -1.23 -7.94 9.76
CA LYS A 238 -2.06 -9.14 9.83
C LYS A 238 -1.22 -10.40 10.04
N SER A 239 -0.08 -10.53 9.37
CA SER A 239 0.82 -11.67 9.58
C SER A 239 1.35 -11.73 11.01
N ILE A 240 1.87 -10.62 11.54
CA ILE A 240 2.43 -10.59 12.90
C ILE A 240 1.37 -10.70 13.99
N THR A 241 0.10 -10.41 13.71
CA THR A 241 -1.02 -10.53 14.68
C THR A 241 -1.88 -11.78 14.43
N GLY A 242 -1.44 -12.69 13.56
CA GLY A 242 -2.13 -13.98 13.33
C GLY A 242 -3.36 -13.93 12.43
N GLY A 243 -3.63 -12.80 11.78
CA GLY A 243 -4.72 -12.64 10.82
C GLY A 243 -4.48 -13.32 9.48
N LEU A 244 -3.22 -13.60 9.14
CA LEU A 244 -2.82 -14.41 7.98
C LEU A 244 -2.09 -15.66 8.45
N LYS A 245 -2.26 -16.76 7.72
CA LYS A 245 -1.42 -17.93 7.90
C LYS A 245 0.03 -17.53 7.58
N LEU A 246 0.96 -17.90 8.46
CA LEU A 246 2.37 -17.80 8.14
C LEU A 246 2.67 -18.61 6.86
N PRO A 247 3.69 -18.20 6.08
CA PRO A 247 4.12 -18.98 4.94
C PRO A 247 4.46 -20.42 5.36
N ASP A 248 4.22 -21.38 4.47
CA ASP A 248 4.57 -22.78 4.69
C ASP A 248 6.10 -22.94 4.67
N TYR A 249 6.73 -22.55 5.78
CA TYR A 249 8.14 -22.67 6.08
C TYR A 249 8.28 -23.41 7.40
N LYS A 250 9.32 -24.24 7.55
CA LYS A 250 9.55 -25.21 8.64
C LYS A 250 8.79 -24.91 9.96
N ASP A 251 7.86 -25.79 10.31
CA ASP A 251 7.09 -25.78 11.56
C ASP A 251 6.26 -24.50 11.82
N MET A 252 6.15 -23.56 10.87
CA MET A 252 5.37 -22.33 11.03
C MET A 252 3.85 -22.57 11.09
N ASP A 253 3.37 -23.73 10.64
CA ASP A 253 1.99 -24.18 10.81
C ASP A 253 1.63 -24.48 12.27
N LYS A 254 2.64 -24.65 13.14
CA LYS A 254 2.48 -24.92 14.58
C LYS A 254 2.52 -23.66 15.44
N ILE A 255 2.79 -22.49 14.86
CA ILE A 255 2.90 -21.22 15.59
C ILE A 255 1.51 -20.59 15.68
N ASP A 256 0.96 -20.57 16.90
CA ASP A 256 -0.27 -19.86 17.23
C ASP A 256 0.06 -18.43 17.68
N ILE A 257 0.17 -17.52 16.71
CA ILE A 257 0.56 -16.12 16.92
C ILE A 257 -0.40 -15.40 17.89
N PRO A 258 -1.74 -15.46 17.74
CA PRO A 258 -2.65 -14.84 18.71
C PRO A 258 -2.38 -15.29 20.14
N SER A 259 -2.23 -16.59 20.37
CA SER A 259 -1.92 -17.12 21.70
C SER A 259 -0.55 -16.67 22.24
N GLN A 260 0.41 -16.33 21.38
CA GLN A 260 1.68 -15.75 21.83
C GLN A 260 1.50 -14.30 22.25
N TRP A 261 0.77 -13.50 21.48
CA TRP A 261 0.45 -12.11 21.82
C TRP A 261 -0.32 -11.99 23.14
N ASP A 262 -1.30 -12.86 23.36
CA ASP A 262 -2.11 -12.85 24.59
C ASP A 262 -1.30 -13.19 25.85
N LYS A 263 -0.14 -13.84 25.70
CA LYS A 263 0.75 -14.21 26.81
C LYS A 263 1.82 -13.16 27.09
N LEU A 264 1.99 -12.17 26.22
CA LEU A 264 3.01 -11.13 26.41
C LEU A 264 2.62 -10.22 27.56
N ASP A 265 3.50 -10.13 28.56
CA ASP A 265 3.44 -9.04 29.53
C ASP A 265 4.01 -7.78 28.89
N LEU A 266 3.13 -6.88 28.45
CA LEU A 266 3.50 -5.61 27.83
C LEU A 266 4.22 -4.64 28.79
N LYS A 267 4.41 -5.01 30.05
CA LYS A 267 5.17 -4.24 31.04
C LYS A 267 6.57 -4.81 31.28
N ASP A 268 6.90 -5.96 30.70
CA ASP A 268 8.21 -6.58 30.78
C ASP A 268 9.00 -6.30 29.49
N ASP A 269 9.84 -5.28 29.54
CA ASP A 269 10.70 -4.86 28.42
C ASP A 269 11.62 -5.99 27.92
N VAL A 270 12.00 -6.94 28.80
CA VAL A 270 12.85 -8.09 28.44
C VAL A 270 12.01 -9.13 27.69
N ALA A 271 10.80 -9.43 28.17
CA ALA A 271 9.88 -10.32 27.46
C ALA A 271 9.50 -9.78 26.08
N LEU A 272 9.29 -8.47 25.97
CA LEU A 272 9.03 -7.78 24.69
C LEU A 272 10.23 -7.83 23.73
N GLN A 273 11.45 -7.62 24.24
CA GLN A 273 12.66 -7.76 23.43
C GLN A 273 12.83 -9.19 22.92
N ASN A 274 12.71 -10.19 23.80
CA ASN A 274 12.88 -11.60 23.41
C ASN A 274 11.85 -11.99 22.32
N PHE A 275 10.60 -11.54 22.44
CA PHE A 275 9.57 -11.79 21.42
C PHE A 275 9.86 -11.17 20.05
N CYS A 276 10.60 -10.06 19.99
CA CYS A 276 10.94 -9.38 18.75
C CYS A 276 12.19 -9.94 18.06
N TYR A 277 13.06 -10.67 18.79
CA TYR A 277 14.36 -11.14 18.32
C TYR A 277 14.50 -12.66 18.22
N GLU A 278 13.61 -13.44 18.84
CA GLU A 278 13.51 -14.91 18.74
C GLU A 278 12.41 -15.37 17.79
#